data_AF-A0A7L2RXE6-F1
#
_entry.id   AF-A0A7L2RXE6-F1
#
_cell.length_a   1.000
_cell.length_b   1.000
_cell.length_c   1.000
_cell.angle_alpha   90.00
_cell.angle_beta   90.00
_cell.angle_gamma   90.00
#
_symmetry.space_group_name_H-M   'P 1'
#
loop_
_entity.id
_entity.type
_entity.pdbx_description
1 polymer ?
#
loop_
_entity_poly.entity_id
_entity_poly.type
_entity_poly.pdbx_seq_one_letter_code
_entity_poly.pdbx_strand_id
1 'polypeptide(L)'
;VIQWCTHHKDDPPPPEDDENKEKRTDDIPVWDQEFLKVDQGTLFELILAANYLDIKGLLDVTCKTVANMIKGKTPEEIRKTFNIKNDFTEEEEAQV
;
A
#
# COMPACT_ATOMS: atom_id res chain seq x y z
N VAL A 1 -8.38 3.75 -11.74
CA VAL A 1 -8.24 2.37 -12.26
C VAL A 1 -8.02 2.32 -13.77
N ILE A 2 -8.98 2.72 -14.62
CA ILE A 2 -8.85 2.62 -16.09
C ILE A 2 -7.56 3.28 -16.62
N GLN A 3 -7.22 4.47 -16.12
CA GLN A 3 -5.97 5.16 -16.48
C GLN A 3 -4.73 4.33 -16.15
N TRP A 4 -4.69 3.69 -14.99
CA TRP A 4 -3.58 2.81 -14.58
C TRP A 4 -3.47 1.60 -15.51
N CYS A 5 -4.59 0.93 -15.79
CA CYS A 5 -4.63 -0.21 -16.72
C CYS A 5 -4.20 0.20 -18.14
N THR A 6 -4.55 1.41 -18.57
CA THR A 6 -4.17 1.93 -19.90
C THR A 6 -2.68 2.19 -19.98
N HIS A 7 -2.05 2.66 -18.90
CA HIS A 7 -0.61 2.87 -18.83
C HIS A 7 0.16 1.54 -18.87
N HIS A 8 -0.28 0.55 -18.09
CA HIS A 8 0.40 -0.74 -17.89
C HIS A 8 -0.04 -1.85 -18.86
N LYS A 9 -0.84 -1.54 -19.90
CA LYS A 9 -1.43 -2.55 -20.80
C LYS A 9 -0.40 -3.36 -21.60
N ASP A 10 0.78 -2.76 -21.83
CA ASP A 10 1.85 -3.32 -22.65
C ASP A 10 3.03 -3.84 -21.80
N ASP A 11 2.89 -3.81 -20.47
CA ASP A 11 3.92 -4.28 -19.55
C ASP A 11 4.04 -5.80 -19.58
N PRO A 12 5.24 -6.34 -19.30
CA PRO A 12 5.39 -7.78 -19.13
C PRO A 12 4.46 -8.26 -18.01
N PRO A 13 3.89 -9.47 -18.12
CA PRO A 13 3.08 -10.02 -17.05
C PRO A 13 3.88 -10.00 -15.75
N PRO A 14 3.23 -9.67 -14.62
CA PRO A 14 3.91 -9.67 -13.34
C PRO A 14 4.53 -11.06 -13.12
N PRO A 15 5.75 -11.13 -12.56
CA PRO A 15 6.34 -12.41 -12.21
C PRO A 15 5.36 -13.20 -11.34
N GLU A 16 5.33 -14.52 -11.51
CA GLU A 16 4.55 -15.40 -10.63
C GLU A 16 4.92 -15.12 -9.17
N ASP A 17 3.98 -15.38 -8.25
CA ASP A 17 4.21 -15.21 -6.81
C ASP A 17 5.33 -16.16 -6.35
N ASP A 18 6.56 -15.68 -6.45
CA ASP A 18 7.68 -16.28 -5.77
C ASP A 18 7.58 -15.85 -4.30
N GLU A 19 7.03 -16.73 -3.47
CA GLU A 19 6.88 -16.52 -2.03
C GLU A 19 8.24 -16.25 -1.34
N ASN A 20 9.36 -16.60 -1.98
CA ASN A 20 10.71 -16.31 -1.47
C ASN A 20 11.26 -14.94 -1.94
N LYS A 21 10.55 -14.22 -2.80
CA LYS A 21 10.99 -12.89 -3.25
C LYS A 21 10.88 -11.90 -2.09
N GLU A 22 11.97 -11.19 -1.82
CA GLU A 22 11.97 -10.11 -0.83
C GLU A 22 10.88 -9.09 -1.15
N LYS A 23 9.97 -8.88 -0.20
CA LYS A 23 8.90 -7.87 -0.27
C LYS A 23 9.50 -6.49 -0.04
N ARG A 24 10.12 -5.97 -1.09
CA ARG A 24 10.64 -4.61 -1.14
C ARG A 24 9.52 -3.61 -1.36
N THR A 25 9.67 -2.42 -0.78
CA THR A 25 8.69 -1.32 -0.90
C THR A 25 9.27 -0.12 -1.65
N ASP A 26 10.56 -0.16 -1.96
CA ASP A 26 11.32 0.86 -2.68
C ASP A 26 11.30 0.68 -4.20
N ASP A 27 10.70 -0.40 -4.70
CA ASP A 27 10.63 -0.76 -6.12
C ASP A 27 9.33 -0.34 -6.81
N ILE A 28 8.73 0.79 -6.38
CA ILE A 28 7.54 1.36 -7.03
C ILE A 28 7.99 2.19 -8.25
N PRO A 29 7.48 1.94 -9.46
CA PRO A 29 7.79 2.76 -10.64
C PRO A 29 7.47 4.25 -10.42
N VAL A 30 8.28 5.15 -10.98
CA VAL A 30 8.12 6.60 -10.79
C VAL A 30 6.74 7.09 -11.23
N TRP A 31 6.21 6.52 -12.31
CA TRP A 31 4.86 6.87 -12.78
C TRP A 31 3.79 6.48 -11.76
N ASP A 32 3.91 5.30 -11.14
CA ASP A 32 2.99 4.85 -10.09
C ASP A 32 3.09 5.71 -8.84
N GLN A 33 4.29 6.14 -8.45
CA GLN A 33 4.47 7.04 -7.31
C GLN A 33 3.71 8.35 -7.51
N GLU A 34 3.75 8.94 -8.71
CA GLU A 34 3.01 10.17 -9.00
C GLU A 34 1.52 9.89 -9.18
N PHE A 35 1.14 8.77 -9.79
CA PHE A 35 -0.27 8.36 -9.93
C PHE A 35 -0.95 8.13 -8.58
N LEU A 36 -0.23 7.57 -7.61
CA LEU A 36 -0.72 7.27 -6.26
C LEU A 36 -0.57 8.45 -5.29
N LYS A 37 -0.13 9.61 -5.77
CA LYS A 37 -0.06 10.85 -4.98
C LYS A 37 -1.45 11.49 -4.85
N VAL A 38 -2.34 10.75 -4.22
CA VAL A 38 -3.72 11.11 -3.93
C VAL A 38 -3.94 11.18 -2.42
N ASP A 39 -5.10 11.63 -1.97
CA ASP A 39 -5.46 11.57 -0.56
C ASP A 39 -5.66 10.11 -0.09
N GLN A 40 -5.57 9.88 1.22
CA GLN A 40 -5.68 8.54 1.81
C GLN A 40 -7.00 7.83 1.49
N GLY A 41 -8.12 8.58 1.44
CA GLY A 41 -9.43 8.02 1.13
C GLY A 41 -9.44 7.44 -0.29
N THR A 42 -8.97 8.23 -1.25
CA THR A 42 -8.81 7.77 -2.64
C THR A 42 -7.84 6.60 -2.74
N LEU A 43 -6.73 6.60 -2.00
CA LEU A 43 -5.78 5.48 -2.00
C LEU A 43 -6.43 4.19 -1.48
N PHE A 44 -7.24 4.25 -0.41
CA PHE A 44 -7.95 3.09 0.10
C PHE A 44 -9.04 2.59 -0.86
N GLU A 45 -9.79 3.49 -1.49
CA GLU A 45 -10.73 3.11 -2.54
C GLU A 45 -10.04 2.46 -3.75
N LEU A 46 -8.84 2.91 -4.11
CA LEU A 46 -8.02 2.26 -5.14
C LEU A 46 -7.59 0.86 -4.74
N ILE A 47 -7.20 0.64 -3.47
CA ILE A 47 -6.88 -0.70 -2.93
C ILE A 47 -8.10 -1.62 -3.03
N LEU A 48 -9.26 -1.14 -2.57
CA LEU A 48 -10.51 -1.90 -2.60
C LEU A 48 -10.93 -2.23 -4.03
N ALA A 49 -10.86 -1.26 -4.95
CA ALA A 49 -11.17 -1.46 -6.35
C ALA A 49 -10.19 -2.42 -7.03
N ALA A 50 -8.89 -2.31 -6.75
CA ALA A 50 -7.87 -3.21 -7.29
C ALA A 50 -8.09 -4.65 -6.82
N ASN A 51 -8.41 -4.85 -5.54
CA ASN A 51 -8.73 -6.16 -4.98
C ASN A 51 -10.04 -6.72 -5.57
N TYR A 52 -11.08 -5.90 -5.68
CA TYR A 52 -12.37 -6.32 -6.23
C TYR A 52 -12.27 -6.73 -7.72
N LEU A 53 -11.47 -6.00 -8.50
CA LEU A 53 -11.27 -6.24 -9.94
C LEU A 53 -10.15 -7.23 -10.25
N ASP A 54 -9.50 -7.79 -9.22
CA ASP A 54 -8.36 -8.70 -9.33
C ASP A 54 -7.19 -8.14 -10.17
N ILE A 55 -6.85 -6.88 -9.94
CA ILE A 55 -5.74 -6.18 -10.63
C ILE A 55 -4.51 -6.21 -9.72
N LYS A 56 -3.81 -7.36 -9.71
CA LYS A 56 -2.65 -7.62 -8.85
C LYS A 56 -1.58 -6.52 -8.88
N GLY A 57 -1.24 -6.00 -10.06
CA GLY A 57 -0.21 -4.95 -10.19
C GLY A 57 -0.58 -3.66 -9.46
N LEU A 58 -1.83 -3.20 -9.64
CA LEU A 58 -2.34 -2.02 -8.94
C LEU A 58 -2.46 -2.26 -7.42
N LEU A 59 -2.88 -3.46 -7.03
CA LEU A 59 -2.94 -3.83 -5.61
C LEU A 59 -1.55 -3.82 -4.96
N ASP A 60 -0.52 -4.31 -5.66
CA ASP A 60 0.86 -4.33 -5.16
C ASP A 60 1.39 -2.90 -4.93
N VAL A 61 1.33 -2.02 -5.94
CA VAL A 61 1.86 -0.65 -5.82
C VAL A 61 1.11 0.19 -4.78
N THR A 62 -0.21 -0.02 -4.64
CA THR A 62 -0.99 0.66 -3.60
C THR A 62 -0.65 0.14 -2.20
N CYS A 63 -0.51 -1.17 -2.01
CA CYS A 63 -0.06 -1.76 -0.75
C CYS A 63 1.35 -1.30 -0.37
N LYS A 64 2.29 -1.27 -1.32
CA LYS A 64 3.66 -0.77 -1.10
C LYS A 64 3.67 0.71 -0.70
N THR A 65 2.79 1.52 -1.30
CA THR A 65 2.65 2.93 -0.94
C THR A 65 2.21 3.07 0.53
N VAL A 66 1.20 2.31 0.96
CA VAL A 66 0.77 2.29 2.38
C VAL A 66 1.89 1.79 3.29
N ALA A 67 2.61 0.74 2.90
CA ALA A 67 3.74 0.22 3.67
C ALA A 67 4.84 1.29 3.87
N ASN A 68 5.14 2.08 2.83
CA ASN A 68 6.09 3.19 2.92
C ASN A 68 5.59 4.32 3.84
N MET A 69 4.27 4.52 3.96
CA MET A 69 3.71 5.49 4.91
C MET A 69 3.85 5.05 6.38
N ILE A 70 4.06 3.76 6.62
CA ILE A 70 4.24 3.14 7.95
C ILE A 70 5.72 3.01 8.30
N LYS A 71 6.57 2.74 7.31
CA LYS A 71 8.00 2.48 7.48
C LYS A 71 8.68 3.62 8.25
N GLY A 72 9.32 3.25 9.37
CA GLY A 72 10.09 4.18 10.20
C GLY A 72 9.27 5.06 11.14
N LYS A 73 7.95 4.90 11.20
CA LYS A 73 7.08 5.61 12.16
C LYS A 73 6.87 4.82 13.45
N THR A 74 6.62 5.52 14.56
CA THR A 74 6.22 4.87 15.82
C THR A 74 4.76 4.41 15.76
N PRO A 75 4.33 3.48 16.65
CA PRO A 75 2.93 3.08 16.77
C PRO A 75 1.97 4.27 16.93
N GLU A 76 2.33 5.28 17.72
CA GLU A 76 1.51 6.49 17.92
C GLU A 76 1.38 7.33 16.65
N GLU A 77 2.48 7.49 15.91
CA GLU A 77 2.49 8.22 14.64
C GLU A 77 1.66 7.50 13.57
N ILE A 78 1.73 6.17 13.53
CA ILE A 78 0.90 5.33 12.66
C ILE A 78 -0.57 5.50 13.05
N ARG A 79 -0.91 5.33 14.33
CA ARG A 79 -2.28 5.50 14.84
C ARG A 79 -2.85 6.87 14.47
N LYS A 80 -2.06 7.93 14.64
CA LYS A 80 -2.46 9.29 14.26
C LYS A 80 -2.62 9.44 12.74
N THR A 81 -1.69 8.91 11.95
CA THR A 81 -1.71 9.00 10.48
C THR A 81 -2.96 8.34 9.89
N PHE A 82 -3.35 7.19 10.45
CA PHE A 82 -4.45 6.36 9.95
C PHE A 82 -5.73 6.50 10.79
N ASN A 83 -5.77 7.47 11.72
CA ASN A 83 -6.89 7.71 12.62
C ASN A 83 -7.39 6.44 13.35
N ILE A 84 -6.44 5.62 13.82
CA ILE A 84 -6.69 4.37 14.55
C ILE A 84 -6.75 4.70 16.04
N LYS A 85 -7.82 4.24 16.70
CA LYS A 85 -7.95 4.33 18.16
C LYS A 85 -7.00 3.33 18.82
N ASN A 86 -6.25 3.77 19.84
CA ASN A 86 -5.51 2.84 20.70
C ASN A 86 -6.51 1.99 21.51
N ASP A 87 -6.46 0.68 21.33
CA ASP A 87 -7.28 -0.31 22.01
C ASP A 87 -6.53 -1.05 23.12
N PHE A 88 -5.24 -0.80 23.29
CA PHE A 88 -4.45 -1.31 24.41
C PHE A 88 -4.75 -0.54 25.70
N THR A 89 -4.73 -1.26 26.81
CA THR A 89 -4.58 -0.67 28.14
C THR A 89 -3.13 -0.21 28.37
N GLU A 90 -2.90 0.67 29.35
CA GLU A 90 -1.54 1.16 29.69
C GLU A 90 -0.58 0.02 30.05
N GLU A 91 -1.08 -1.02 30.73
CA GLU A 91 -0.28 -2.21 31.08
C GLU A 91 0.10 -3.05 29.86
N GLU A 92 -0.78 -3.16 28.86
CA GLU A 92 -0.50 -3.90 27.63
C GLU A 92 0.46 -3.11 26.72
N GLU A 93 0.33 -1.79 26.65
CA GLU A 93 1.22 -0.92 25.87
C GLU A 93 2.66 -0.94 26.43
N ALA A 94 2.83 -1.01 27.76
CA ALA A 94 4.15 -1.10 28.38
C ALA A 94 4.89 -2.44 28.14
N GLN A 95 4.19 -3.47 27.64
CA GLN A 95 4.76 -4.80 27.37
C GLN A 95 5.14 -5.02 25.90
N VAL A 96 4.84 -4.07 25.01
CA VAL A 96 5.07 -4.15 23.55
C VAL A 96 6.36 -3.47 23.12
#